data_AF-A0AAP5C3Q2-F1
#
_entry.id   AF-A0AAP5C3Q2-F1
#
_cell.length_a   1.000
_cell.length_b   1.000
_cell.length_c   1.000
_cell.angle_alpha   90.00
_cell.angle_beta   90.00
_cell.angle_gamma   90.00
#
_symmetry.space_group_name_H-M   'P 1'
#
loop_
_entity.id
_entity.type
_entity.pdbx_description
1 polymer ?
#
loop_
_entity_poly.entity_id
_entity_poly.type
_entity_poly.pdbx_seq_one_letter_code
_entity_poly.pdbx_strand_id
1 'polypeptide(L)'
;MPALQSTRQASQTPWFDSEPAEALRVLERQLLLPQLSVLPAQPWLWIAPSAAWLEDAQLGGRGLRLYRQGPGYAGDTRCALPLPLANESVNAIVLQHVTAADADRLLDECERVLMPGGHLWLSSLNPFSPYRTRWRQHGLVVRTPQRIRLLLGRHGLECDDMRYLGPLWRGAGSRRPGGWAPLRAACLFHAEKRTLALPGPKPLPVRWHGTVAT
;
A
#
# COMPACT_ATOMS: atom_id res chain seq x y z
N MET A 1 -0.47 -39.21 37.78
CA MET A 1 -0.67 -37.78 37.47
C MET A 1 -1.21 -37.68 36.05
N PRO A 2 -2.49 -37.35 35.82
CA PRO A 2 -2.98 -37.20 34.45
C PRO A 2 -2.49 -35.86 33.88
N ALA A 3 -1.92 -35.89 32.69
CA ALA A 3 -1.47 -34.69 32.00
C ALA A 3 -2.69 -33.87 31.55
N LEU A 4 -2.79 -32.63 32.02
CA LEU A 4 -3.77 -31.66 31.55
C LEU A 4 -3.45 -31.33 30.08
N GLN A 5 -4.25 -31.89 29.17
CA GLN A 5 -4.20 -31.54 27.76
C GLN A 5 -4.63 -30.08 27.61
N SER A 6 -3.67 -29.21 27.30
CA SER A 6 -3.91 -27.80 27.01
C SER A 6 -4.70 -27.67 25.70
N THR A 7 -6.02 -27.53 25.82
CA THR A 7 -6.96 -27.08 24.79
C THR A 7 -6.70 -25.62 24.41
N ARG A 8 -5.57 -25.35 23.76
CA ARG A 8 -5.21 -24.00 23.29
C ARG A 8 -4.74 -23.96 21.84
N GLN A 9 -5.26 -24.84 20.99
CA GLN A 9 -5.36 -24.55 19.55
C GLN A 9 -6.65 -23.76 19.31
N ALA A 10 -6.71 -22.56 19.88
CA ALA A 10 -7.58 -21.55 19.32
C ALA A 10 -6.95 -21.20 17.97
N SER A 11 -7.59 -21.65 16.88
CA SER A 11 -7.39 -21.10 15.56
C SER A 11 -7.62 -19.58 15.68
N GLN A 12 -6.56 -18.83 15.95
CA GLN A 12 -6.63 -17.38 16.03
C GLN A 12 -7.05 -16.92 14.64
N THR A 13 -8.31 -16.52 14.52
CA THR A 13 -8.79 -15.83 13.33
C THR A 13 -7.77 -14.75 13.00
N PRO A 14 -7.24 -14.71 11.77
CA PRO A 14 -6.32 -13.67 11.37
C PRO A 14 -6.94 -12.31 11.73
N TRP A 15 -6.15 -11.40 12.32
CA TRP A 15 -6.66 -10.07 12.68
C TRP A 15 -7.43 -9.40 11.53
N PHE A 16 -6.97 -9.62 10.29
CA PHE A 16 -7.56 -9.05 9.07
C PHE A 16 -8.98 -9.55 8.77
N ASP A 17 -9.44 -10.63 9.38
CA ASP A 17 -10.79 -11.17 9.22
C ASP A 17 -11.72 -10.76 10.37
N SER A 18 -11.29 -9.82 11.23
CA SER A 18 -12.09 -9.28 12.33
C SER A 18 -12.91 -8.04 11.91
N GLU A 19 -14.06 -7.81 12.56
CA GLU A 19 -14.91 -6.61 12.40
C GLU A 19 -14.14 -5.27 12.41
N PRO A 20 -13.19 -5.03 13.34
CA PRO A 20 -12.39 -3.81 13.29
C PRO A 20 -11.56 -3.66 12.01
N ALA A 21 -11.06 -4.76 11.46
CA ALA A 21 -10.27 -4.76 10.23
C ALA A 21 -11.15 -4.50 9.00
N GLU A 22 -12.42 -4.92 9.03
CA GLU A 22 -13.39 -4.61 7.98
C GLU A 22 -13.68 -3.09 7.85
N ALA A 23 -13.86 -2.39 8.97
CA ALA A 23 -14.06 -0.93 8.94
C ALA A 23 -12.84 -0.21 8.32
N LEU A 24 -11.63 -0.72 8.55
CA LEU A 24 -10.42 -0.21 7.94
C LEU A 24 -10.36 -0.53 6.44
N ARG A 25 -10.70 -1.76 6.04
CA ARG A 25 -10.80 -2.22 4.64
C ARG A 25 -11.69 -1.28 3.82
N VAL A 26 -12.87 -0.93 4.34
CA VAL A 26 -13.82 -0.02 3.65
C VAL A 26 -13.21 1.37 3.43
N LEU A 27 -12.56 1.94 4.45
CA LEU A 27 -11.93 3.26 4.36
C LEU A 27 -10.74 3.29 3.39
N GLU A 28 -9.88 2.28 3.42
CA GLU A 28 -8.77 2.16 2.46
C GLU A 28 -9.29 2.07 1.04
N ARG A 29 -10.32 1.25 0.82
CA ARG A 29 -10.92 1.06 -0.50
C ARG A 29 -11.54 2.35 -1.06
N GLN A 30 -12.26 3.11 -0.23
CA GLN A 30 -12.85 4.39 -0.63
C GLN A 30 -11.81 5.42 -1.11
N LEU A 31 -10.57 5.31 -0.66
CA LEU A 31 -9.48 6.20 -1.05
C LEU A 31 -8.68 5.66 -2.23
N LEU A 32 -8.45 4.35 -2.27
CA LEU A 32 -7.65 3.69 -3.31
C LEU A 32 -8.39 3.58 -4.64
N LEU A 33 -9.67 3.18 -4.63
CA LEU A 33 -10.42 2.95 -5.87
C LEU A 33 -10.50 4.18 -6.78
N PRO A 34 -10.80 5.40 -6.28
CA PRO A 34 -10.80 6.58 -7.14
C PRO A 34 -9.43 6.84 -7.76
N GLN A 35 -8.35 6.69 -7.00
CA GLN A 35 -6.98 6.91 -7.49
C GLN A 35 -6.61 5.93 -8.60
N LEU A 36 -6.97 4.65 -8.44
CA LEU A 36 -6.73 3.63 -9.47
C LEU A 36 -7.62 3.80 -10.69
N SER A 37 -8.85 4.30 -10.53
CA SER A 37 -9.79 4.51 -11.65
C SER A 37 -9.33 5.59 -12.62
N VAL A 38 -8.49 6.53 -12.17
CA VAL A 38 -7.92 7.61 -12.98
C VAL A 38 -6.71 7.12 -13.79
N LEU A 39 -6.10 6.01 -13.40
CA LEU A 39 -5.01 5.42 -14.17
C LEU A 39 -5.61 4.79 -15.43
N PRO A 40 -5.07 5.09 -16.63
CA PRO A 40 -5.53 4.49 -17.88
C PRO A 40 -5.44 2.96 -17.81
N ALA A 41 -6.02 2.23 -18.79
CA ALA A 41 -6.18 0.76 -18.89
C ALA A 41 -4.88 -0.11 -18.84
N GLN A 42 -3.85 0.38 -18.18
CA GLN A 42 -2.57 -0.20 -17.91
C GLN A 42 -2.68 -1.28 -16.82
N PRO A 43 -1.77 -2.26 -16.85
CA PRO A 43 -1.72 -3.35 -15.89
C PRO A 43 -1.56 -2.85 -14.45
N TRP A 44 -2.37 -3.38 -13.54
CA TRP A 44 -2.29 -3.12 -12.10
C TRP A 44 -2.12 -4.40 -11.29
N LEU A 45 -1.55 -4.28 -10.09
CA LEU A 45 -1.35 -5.38 -9.15
C LEU A 45 -1.89 -4.97 -7.77
N TRP A 46 -2.75 -5.79 -7.19
CA TRP A 46 -3.27 -5.59 -5.84
C TRP A 46 -2.85 -6.75 -4.95
N ILE A 47 -2.12 -6.48 -3.87
CA ILE A 47 -1.71 -7.46 -2.86
C ILE A 47 -2.39 -7.14 -1.54
N ALA A 48 -3.31 -8.00 -1.14
CA ALA A 48 -4.10 -7.90 0.08
C ALA A 48 -3.56 -8.80 1.22
N PRO A 49 -3.90 -8.53 2.48
CA PRO A 49 -3.48 -9.37 3.60
C PRO A 49 -4.23 -10.71 3.70
N SER A 50 -5.50 -10.77 3.28
CA SER A 50 -6.32 -12.00 3.25
C SER A 50 -7.30 -11.98 2.07
N ALA A 51 -7.91 -13.14 1.76
CA ALA A 51 -8.84 -13.28 0.64
C ALA A 51 -10.06 -12.35 0.78
N ALA A 52 -10.59 -12.19 1.99
CA ALA A 52 -11.72 -11.31 2.28
C ALA A 52 -11.44 -9.85 1.85
N TRP A 53 -10.18 -9.41 1.87
CA TRP A 53 -9.84 -8.04 1.49
C TRP A 53 -9.98 -7.75 -0.01
N LEU A 54 -9.99 -8.81 -0.85
CA LEU A 54 -10.14 -8.71 -2.29
C LEU A 54 -11.60 -8.78 -2.77
N GLU A 55 -12.52 -9.35 -1.99
CA GLU A 55 -13.86 -9.75 -2.45
C GLU A 55 -14.67 -8.61 -3.09
N ASP A 56 -14.57 -7.39 -2.56
CA ASP A 56 -15.29 -6.22 -3.10
C ASP A 56 -14.36 -5.15 -3.70
N ALA A 57 -13.12 -5.52 -4.05
CA ALA A 57 -12.24 -4.67 -4.87
C ALA A 57 -12.54 -4.93 -6.36
N GLN A 58 -13.63 -4.36 -6.88
CA GLN A 58 -13.93 -4.39 -8.31
C GLN A 58 -13.19 -3.26 -9.03
N LEU A 59 -12.05 -3.61 -9.62
CA LEU A 59 -11.29 -2.74 -10.51
C LEU A 59 -11.50 -3.18 -11.96
N GLY A 60 -11.76 -2.22 -12.84
CA GLY A 60 -11.77 -2.47 -14.28
C GLY A 60 -10.35 -2.65 -14.83
N GLY A 61 -10.26 -3.12 -16.08
CA GLY A 61 -9.00 -3.23 -16.81
C GLY A 61 -8.26 -4.55 -16.59
N ARG A 62 -6.98 -4.57 -16.96
CA ARG A 62 -6.10 -5.73 -16.83
C ARG A 62 -5.34 -5.63 -15.51
N GLY A 63 -5.46 -6.63 -14.65
CA GLY A 63 -4.69 -6.64 -13.41
C GLY A 63 -4.77 -7.96 -12.68
N LEU A 64 -3.96 -8.06 -11.63
CA LEU A 64 -3.84 -9.25 -10.80
C LEU A 64 -4.15 -8.93 -9.35
N ARG A 65 -4.93 -9.80 -8.72
CA ARG A 65 -5.26 -9.73 -7.30
C ARG A 65 -4.63 -10.91 -6.60
N LEU A 66 -3.79 -10.59 -5.63
CA LEU A 66 -3.10 -11.53 -4.78
C LEU A 66 -3.46 -11.24 -3.33
N TYR A 67 -3.48 -12.27 -2.51
CA TYR A 67 -3.57 -12.19 -1.06
C TYR A 67 -2.51 -13.09 -0.44
N ARG A 68 -2.07 -12.76 0.76
CA ARG A 68 -1.05 -13.53 1.47
C ARG A 68 -1.60 -14.88 1.92
N GLN A 69 -0.89 -15.96 1.61
CA GLN A 69 -1.20 -17.31 2.07
C GLN A 69 0.09 -18.02 2.49
N GLY A 70 0.29 -18.16 3.80
CA GLY A 70 1.51 -18.75 4.36
C GLY A 70 2.77 -17.97 3.94
N PRO A 71 3.81 -18.62 3.40
CA PRO A 71 5.03 -17.97 2.93
C PRO A 71 4.91 -17.34 1.52
N GLY A 72 3.76 -17.49 0.85
CA GLY A 72 3.55 -17.01 -0.51
C GLY A 72 2.24 -16.23 -0.68
N TYR A 73 1.77 -16.21 -1.91
CA TYR A 73 0.59 -15.48 -2.38
C TYR A 73 -0.34 -16.40 -3.16
N ALA A 74 -1.64 -16.16 -3.01
CA ALA A 74 -2.71 -16.80 -3.77
C ALA A 74 -3.70 -15.76 -4.26
N GLY A 75 -4.66 -16.14 -5.09
CA GLY A 75 -5.61 -15.22 -5.72
C GLY A 75 -5.81 -15.59 -7.18
N ASP A 76 -5.72 -14.60 -8.07
CA ASP A 76 -5.79 -14.82 -9.52
C ASP A 76 -4.66 -15.74 -10.01
N THR A 77 -3.51 -15.73 -9.32
CA THR A 77 -2.44 -16.73 -9.49
C THR A 77 -1.89 -17.15 -8.11
N ARG A 78 -1.24 -18.32 -8.06
CA ARG A 78 -0.50 -18.78 -6.86
C ARG A 78 0.98 -18.67 -7.11
N CYS A 79 1.68 -17.92 -6.28
CA CYS A 79 3.11 -17.65 -6.43
C CYS A 79 3.79 -17.35 -5.10
N ALA A 80 5.12 -17.24 -5.12
CA ALA A 80 5.92 -16.70 -4.01
C ALA A 80 6.78 -15.55 -4.56
N LEU A 81 7.65 -14.96 -3.73
CA LEU A 81 8.69 -14.06 -4.25
C LEU A 81 9.84 -14.90 -4.84
N PRO A 82 10.40 -14.55 -6.01
CA PRO A 82 10.01 -13.42 -6.86
C PRO A 82 8.68 -13.63 -7.60
N LEU A 83 7.93 -12.55 -7.81
CA LEU A 83 6.63 -12.60 -8.48
C LEU A 83 6.81 -13.03 -9.95
N PRO A 84 5.89 -13.85 -10.51
CA PRO A 84 5.95 -14.36 -11.88
C PRO A 84 5.50 -13.29 -12.90
N LEU A 85 6.02 -12.07 -12.76
CA LEU A 85 5.75 -10.91 -13.59
C LEU A 85 7.06 -10.46 -14.24
N ALA A 86 6.96 -10.00 -15.49
CA ALA A 86 8.08 -9.38 -16.17
C ALA A 86 8.49 -8.09 -15.45
N ASN A 87 9.74 -7.71 -15.62
CA ASN A 87 10.23 -6.42 -15.13
C ASN A 87 9.45 -5.30 -15.82
N GLU A 88 9.16 -4.22 -15.10
CA GLU A 88 8.50 -3.02 -15.63
C GLU A 88 7.22 -3.36 -16.42
N SER A 89 6.37 -4.22 -15.85
CA SER A 89 5.16 -4.72 -16.49
C SER A 89 3.87 -4.20 -15.88
N VAL A 90 3.94 -3.45 -14.78
CA VAL A 90 2.80 -2.96 -14.01
C VAL A 90 2.92 -1.45 -13.84
N ASN A 91 1.83 -0.70 -14.00
CA ASN A 91 1.82 0.75 -13.79
C ASN A 91 1.42 1.15 -12.36
N ALA A 92 0.62 0.30 -11.73
CA ALA A 92 -0.06 0.62 -10.48
C ALA A 92 0.00 -0.58 -9.55
N ILE A 93 0.58 -0.41 -8.36
CA ILE A 93 0.65 -1.46 -7.35
C ILE A 93 -0.05 -0.97 -6.09
N VAL A 94 -0.94 -1.79 -5.54
CA VAL A 94 -1.50 -1.59 -4.20
C VAL A 94 -0.99 -2.70 -3.29
N LEU A 95 -0.28 -2.32 -2.23
CA LEU A 95 0.18 -3.21 -1.18
C LEU A 95 -0.57 -2.90 0.11
N GLN A 96 -1.35 -3.85 0.60
CA GLN A 96 -2.10 -3.67 1.83
C GLN A 96 -1.45 -4.41 3.00
N HIS A 97 -1.20 -3.66 4.08
CA HIS A 97 -0.76 -4.15 5.38
C HIS A 97 0.45 -5.11 5.34
N VAL A 98 1.52 -4.67 4.66
CA VAL A 98 2.77 -5.43 4.55
C VAL A 98 3.41 -5.67 5.92
N THR A 99 3.83 -6.92 6.17
CA THR A 99 4.50 -7.28 7.43
C THR A 99 5.96 -6.80 7.45
N ALA A 100 6.47 -6.52 8.64
CA ALA A 100 7.85 -6.04 8.83
C ALA A 100 8.95 -6.99 8.32
N ALA A 101 8.67 -8.30 8.24
CA ALA A 101 9.62 -9.32 7.81
C ALA A 101 9.78 -9.36 6.28
N ASP A 102 8.67 -9.22 5.54
CA ASP A 102 8.65 -9.35 4.09
C ASP A 102 8.77 -8.02 3.36
N ALA A 103 8.61 -6.90 4.08
CA ALA A 103 8.57 -5.56 3.49
C ALA A 103 9.76 -5.27 2.57
N ASP A 104 10.97 -5.69 2.94
CA ASP A 104 12.16 -5.41 2.13
C ASP A 104 12.14 -6.15 0.79
N ARG A 105 11.92 -7.48 0.82
CA ARG A 105 11.85 -8.31 -0.39
C ARG A 105 10.65 -7.98 -1.28
N LEU A 106 9.52 -7.62 -0.66
CA LEU A 106 8.33 -7.27 -1.40
C LEU A 106 8.48 -5.91 -2.09
N LEU A 107 9.11 -4.93 -1.43
CA LEU A 107 9.38 -3.63 -2.05
C LEU A 107 10.40 -3.72 -3.18
N ASP A 108 11.45 -4.52 -3.04
CA ASP A 108 12.41 -4.84 -4.10
C ASP A 108 11.70 -5.45 -5.33
N GLU A 109 10.84 -6.44 -5.10
CA GLU A 109 10.03 -7.05 -6.16
C GLU A 109 9.03 -6.07 -6.79
N CYS A 110 8.43 -5.18 -6.00
CA CYS A 110 7.56 -4.13 -6.50
C CYS A 110 8.31 -3.11 -7.35
N GLU A 111 9.50 -2.68 -6.95
CA GLU A 111 10.37 -1.83 -7.77
C GLU A 111 10.65 -2.50 -9.11
N ARG A 112 11.02 -3.79 -9.10
CA ARG A 112 11.34 -4.55 -10.29
C ARG A 112 10.18 -4.62 -11.29
N VAL A 113 8.96 -4.87 -10.82
CA VAL A 113 7.77 -5.03 -11.68
C VAL A 113 7.13 -3.70 -12.08
N LEU A 114 7.36 -2.63 -11.32
CA LEU A 114 6.77 -1.32 -11.56
C LEU A 114 7.46 -0.64 -12.75
N MET A 115 6.66 -0.13 -13.68
CA MET A 115 7.13 0.67 -14.80
C MET A 115 7.75 1.98 -14.30
N PRO A 116 8.72 2.55 -15.04
CA PRO A 116 9.20 3.90 -14.76
C PRO A 116 8.05 4.92 -14.82
N GLY A 117 7.90 5.76 -13.79
CA GLY A 117 6.74 6.65 -13.60
C GLY A 117 5.48 5.97 -13.06
N GLY A 118 5.55 4.67 -12.75
CA GLY A 118 4.46 3.93 -12.14
C GLY A 118 4.26 4.29 -10.66
N HIS A 119 3.06 4.03 -10.16
CA HIS A 119 2.63 4.39 -8.82
C HIS A 119 2.47 3.17 -7.91
N LEU A 120 2.90 3.33 -6.66
CA LEU A 120 2.75 2.38 -5.57
C LEU A 120 1.94 3.02 -4.44
N TRP A 121 0.85 2.37 -4.07
CA TRP A 121 0.11 2.66 -2.85
C TRP A 121 0.42 1.59 -1.81
N LEU A 122 0.94 1.99 -0.65
CA LEU A 122 1.22 1.07 0.44
C LEU A 122 0.38 1.46 1.65
N SER A 123 -0.47 0.56 2.13
CA SER A 123 -1.15 0.70 3.42
C SER A 123 -0.40 -0.08 4.50
N SER A 124 -0.27 0.52 5.68
CA SER A 124 0.32 -0.10 6.85
C SER A 124 -0.51 0.25 8.07
N LEU A 125 -0.62 -0.67 9.01
CA LEU A 125 -1.14 -0.34 10.32
C LEU A 125 -0.23 0.71 10.98
N ASN A 126 -0.80 1.51 11.88
CA ASN A 126 -0.04 2.55 12.55
C ASN A 126 0.40 2.08 13.95
N PRO A 127 1.72 1.89 14.21
CA PRO A 127 2.20 1.43 15.50
C PRO A 127 2.03 2.44 16.63
N PHE A 128 1.90 3.73 16.31
CA PHE A 128 1.65 4.78 17.31
C PHE A 128 0.18 4.90 17.69
N SER A 129 -0.71 4.27 16.92
CA SER A 129 -2.12 4.28 17.24
C SER A 129 -2.37 3.50 18.54
N PRO A 130 -3.22 4.00 19.44
CA PRO A 130 -3.76 3.19 20.52
C PRO A 130 -4.54 1.97 20.03
N TYR A 131 -5.03 1.99 18.78
CA TYR A 131 -5.69 0.86 18.13
C TYR A 131 -4.78 -0.39 18.04
N ARG A 132 -3.47 -0.23 18.26
CA ARG A 132 -2.49 -1.32 18.28
C ARG A 132 -2.81 -2.44 19.26
N THR A 133 -3.52 -2.18 20.35
CA THR A 133 -3.84 -3.24 21.33
C THR A 133 -4.68 -4.35 20.70
N ARG A 134 -5.49 -4.03 19.70
CA ARG A 134 -6.38 -5.00 19.03
C ARG A 134 -5.62 -5.97 18.12
N TRP A 135 -4.60 -5.49 17.41
CA TRP A 135 -3.83 -6.34 16.49
C TRP A 135 -2.51 -6.87 17.07
N ARG A 136 -1.94 -6.22 18.08
CA ARG A 136 -0.68 -6.67 18.71
C ARG A 136 -0.83 -8.02 19.41
N GLN A 137 -2.04 -8.32 19.91
CA GLN A 137 -2.36 -9.62 20.50
C GLN A 137 -2.37 -10.76 19.47
N HIS A 138 -2.47 -10.43 18.18
CA HIS A 138 -2.45 -11.37 17.06
C HIS A 138 -1.04 -11.52 16.44
N GLY A 139 0.01 -11.04 17.11
CA GLY A 139 1.41 -11.24 16.69
C GLY A 139 1.86 -10.41 15.47
N LEU A 140 1.06 -9.43 15.02
CA LEU A 140 1.43 -8.57 13.90
C LEU A 140 2.58 -7.61 14.27
N VAL A 141 3.67 -7.68 13.50
CA VAL A 141 4.82 -6.78 13.61
C VAL A 141 4.78 -5.78 12.47
N VAL A 142 4.65 -4.50 12.83
CA VAL A 142 4.43 -3.39 11.92
C VAL A 142 5.59 -2.41 12.02
N ARG A 143 6.07 -1.90 10.88
CA ARG A 143 7.14 -0.90 10.83
C ARG A 143 6.60 0.49 11.15
N THR A 144 7.45 1.36 11.68
CA THR A 144 7.09 2.77 11.86
C THR A 144 6.95 3.45 10.50
N PRO A 145 6.08 4.48 10.38
CA PRO A 145 5.95 5.24 9.14
C PRO A 145 7.27 5.78 8.60
N GLN A 146 8.16 6.24 9.48
CA GLN A 146 9.50 6.71 9.09
C GLN A 146 10.36 5.58 8.50
N ARG A 147 10.29 4.37 9.06
CA ARG A 147 11.01 3.21 8.50
C ARG A 147 10.45 2.78 7.15
N ILE A 148 9.13 2.84 6.96
CA ILE A 148 8.52 2.55 5.66
C ILE A 148 9.01 3.55 4.61
N ARG A 149 9.01 4.86 4.92
CA ARG A 149 9.55 5.88 4.02
C ARG A 149 11.02 5.66 3.67
N LEU A 150 11.84 5.28 4.66
CA LEU A 150 13.25 4.96 4.44
C LEU A 150 13.41 3.72 3.54
N LEU A 151 12.59 2.67 3.75
CA LEU A 151 12.62 1.48 2.91
C LEU A 151 12.19 1.77 1.48
N LEU A 152 11.13 2.55 1.27
CA LEU A 152 10.71 3.00 -0.06
C LEU A 152 11.86 3.71 -0.79
N GLY A 153 12.49 4.70 -0.12
CA GLY A 153 13.62 5.43 -0.72
C GLY A 153 14.85 4.56 -1.01
N ARG A 154 15.12 3.54 -0.19
CA ARG A 154 16.20 2.56 -0.44
C ARG A 154 15.98 1.74 -1.70
N HIS A 155 14.72 1.47 -2.04
CA HIS A 155 14.29 0.74 -3.23
C HIS A 155 13.96 1.68 -4.39
N GLY A 156 14.46 2.91 -4.40
CA GLY A 156 14.24 3.85 -5.53
C GLY A 156 12.80 4.35 -5.69
N LEU A 157 11.92 4.10 -4.72
CA LEU A 157 10.54 4.55 -4.71
C LEU A 157 10.46 5.86 -3.92
N GLU A 158 10.18 6.98 -4.60
CA GLU A 158 10.02 8.27 -3.95
C GLU A 158 8.63 8.34 -3.32
N CYS A 159 8.57 8.63 -2.02
CA CYS A 159 7.31 8.76 -1.29
C CYS A 159 6.85 10.22 -1.29
N ASP A 160 5.84 10.53 -2.10
CA ASP A 160 5.31 11.87 -2.31
C ASP A 160 4.33 12.30 -1.22
N ASP A 161 3.40 11.41 -0.85
CA ASP A 161 2.34 11.72 0.10
C ASP A 161 2.16 10.60 1.13
N MET A 162 1.78 10.99 2.35
CA MET A 162 1.46 10.08 3.44
C MET A 162 0.22 10.58 4.17
N ARG A 163 -0.82 9.73 4.19
CA ARG A 163 -2.11 10.02 4.82
C ARG A 163 -2.37 9.07 5.97
N TYR A 164 -2.84 9.60 7.09
CA TYR A 164 -3.28 8.78 8.21
C TYR A 164 -4.77 8.44 8.06
N LEU A 165 -5.11 7.15 8.14
CA LEU A 165 -6.44 6.61 7.87
C LEU A 165 -7.02 5.86 9.06
N GLY A 166 -8.35 5.80 9.08
CA GLY A 166 -9.08 5.07 10.10
C GLY A 166 -9.51 5.93 11.29
N PRO A 167 -10.26 5.31 12.22
CA PRO A 167 -10.79 6.00 13.39
C PRO A 167 -9.66 6.49 14.30
N LEU A 168 -9.85 7.69 14.86
CA LEU A 168 -9.17 8.09 16.08
C LEU A 168 -9.80 7.31 17.23
N TRP A 169 -9.00 6.88 18.21
CA TRP A 169 -9.59 6.28 19.41
C TRP A 169 -10.44 7.34 20.12
N ARG A 170 -11.75 7.04 20.19
CA ARG A 170 -12.92 7.88 20.55
C ARG A 170 -13.53 8.70 19.39
N GLY A 171 -14.65 8.17 18.88
CA GLY A 171 -15.75 8.94 18.32
C GLY A 171 -15.82 8.97 16.79
N ALA A 172 -16.84 8.30 16.24
CA ALA A 172 -17.40 8.69 14.95
C ALA A 172 -17.79 10.18 15.04
N GLY A 173 -17.05 11.07 14.37
CA GLY A 173 -17.43 12.49 14.34
C GLY A 173 -16.31 13.53 14.23
N SER A 174 -15.02 13.20 14.37
CA SER A 174 -13.99 14.25 14.30
C SER A 174 -13.63 14.61 12.85
N ARG A 175 -14.42 15.50 12.23
CA ARG A 175 -14.14 16.20 10.96
C ARG A 175 -13.13 17.36 11.12
N ARG A 176 -12.15 17.25 12.04
CA ARG A 176 -11.11 18.27 12.23
C ARG A 176 -9.76 17.81 11.65
N PRO A 177 -9.19 18.52 10.67
CA PRO A 177 -7.80 18.38 10.29
C PRO A 177 -6.96 19.18 11.29
N GLY A 178 -6.28 18.52 12.23
CA GLY A 178 -5.31 19.20 13.10
C GLY A 178 -5.08 18.50 14.43
N GLY A 179 -3.85 18.03 14.65
CA GLY A 179 -3.32 17.62 15.96
C GLY A 179 -3.15 16.12 16.16
N TRP A 180 -4.16 15.31 15.84
CA TRP A 180 -4.18 13.90 16.28
C TRP A 180 -4.06 12.87 15.16
N ALA A 181 -3.77 13.30 13.94
CA ALA A 181 -3.55 12.42 12.77
C ALA A 181 -2.67 11.18 13.05
N PRO A 182 -1.53 11.26 13.77
CA PRO A 182 -0.70 10.09 14.05
C PRO A 182 -1.31 9.06 15.02
N LEU A 183 -2.51 9.30 15.58
CA LEU A 183 -3.23 8.31 16.38
C LEU A 183 -4.24 7.48 15.59
N ARG A 184 -4.44 7.75 14.30
CA ARG A 184 -5.36 6.97 13.46
C ARG A 184 -4.85 5.56 13.21
N ALA A 185 -5.75 4.62 12.94
CA ALA A 185 -5.47 3.18 12.92
C ALA A 185 -4.44 2.73 11.86
N ALA A 186 -4.36 3.41 10.71
CA ALA A 186 -3.47 3.06 9.60
C ALA A 186 -2.82 4.30 8.95
N CYS A 187 -1.83 4.02 8.11
CA CYS A 187 -1.15 4.98 7.25
C CYS A 187 -1.21 4.47 5.81
N LEU A 188 -1.53 5.35 4.88
CA LEU A 188 -1.45 5.13 3.44
C LEU A 188 -0.30 5.98 2.90
N PHE A 189 0.62 5.34 2.22
CA PHE A 189 1.74 5.94 1.52
C PHE A 189 1.45 5.89 0.03
N HIS A 190 1.72 7.00 -0.65
CA HIS A 190 1.80 7.04 -2.09
C HIS A 190 3.26 7.25 -2.46
N ALA A 191 3.76 6.40 -3.35
CA ALA A 191 5.11 6.45 -3.86
C ALA A 191 5.13 6.27 -5.37
N GLU A 192 6.13 6.82 -6.03
CA GLU A 192 6.34 6.70 -7.46
C GLU A 192 7.73 6.13 -7.74
N LYS A 193 7.84 5.25 -8.74
CA LYS A 193 9.14 4.83 -9.28
C LYS A 193 9.66 5.95 -10.17
N ARG A 194 10.51 6.81 -9.63
CA ARG A 194 11.08 7.91 -10.42
C ARG A 194 11.92 7.37 -11.55
N THR A 195 11.64 7.87 -12.74
CA THR A 195 12.61 7.83 -13.83
C THR A 195 13.49 9.06 -13.69
N LEU A 196 14.82 8.89 -13.73
CA LEU A 196 15.74 10.02 -13.96
C LEU A 196 15.56 10.49 -15.42
N ALA A 197 14.40 11.05 -15.74
CA ALA A 197 14.25 11.79 -16.96
C ALA A 197 15.17 13.02 -16.84
N LEU A 198 16.12 13.14 -17.76
CA LEU A 198 16.87 14.39 -17.94
C LEU A 198 15.85 15.54 -17.92
N PRO A 199 16.06 16.60 -17.12
CA PRO A 199 15.16 17.74 -17.15
C PRO A 199 15.02 18.18 -18.61
N GLY A 200 13.78 18.20 -19.09
CA GLY A 200 13.49 18.56 -20.49
C GLY A 200 14.13 19.91 -20.83
N PRO A 201 14.49 20.14 -22.11
CA PRO A 201 15.18 21.35 -22.51
C PRO A 201 14.39 22.58 -22.04
N LYS A 202 15.02 23.41 -21.21
CA LYS A 202 14.43 24.65 -20.69
C LYS A 202 14.13 25.55 -21.91
N PRO A 203 12.86 25.88 -22.21
CA PRO A 203 12.55 26.73 -23.36
C PRO A 203 13.21 28.09 -23.15
N LEU A 204 14.12 28.45 -24.05
CA LEU A 204 14.71 29.79 -24.07
C LEU A 204 13.69 30.75 -24.69
N PRO A 205 13.46 31.93 -24.09
CA PRO A 205 12.57 32.93 -24.68
C PRO A 205 13.21 33.47 -25.98
N VAL A 206 12.69 33.03 -27.13
CA VAL A 206 13.06 33.59 -28.44
C VAL A 206 12.27 34.87 -28.64
N ARG A 207 12.96 36.03 -28.60
CA ARG A 207 12.37 37.31 -29.02
C ARG A 207 12.54 37.44 -30.53
N TRP A 208 11.44 37.25 -31.26
CA TRP A 208 11.38 37.61 -32.67
C TRP A 208 11.38 39.13 -32.78
N HIS A 209 12.52 39.71 -33.16
CA HIS A 209 12.54 41.09 -33.63
C HIS A 209 11.98 41.10 -35.06
N GLY A 210 10.70 41.43 -35.18
CA GLY A 210 10.09 41.71 -36.47
C GLY A 210 10.73 42.97 -37.03
N THR A 211 11.55 42.80 -38.06
CA THR A 211 12.02 43.91 -38.90
C THR A 211 10.81 44.42 -39.68
N VAL A 212 10.24 45.53 -39.26
CA VAL A 212 9.23 46.24 -40.04
C VAL A 212 9.98 46.91 -41.20
N ALA A 213 9.80 46.37 -42.41
CA ALA A 213 10.25 47.02 -43.63
C ALA A 213 9.34 48.22 -43.93
N THR A 214 10.00 49.31 -44.32
CA THR A 214 9.55 50.67 -44.62
C THR A 214 8.32 50.78 -45.51
#